data_AF-D2ASG0-F1
#
_entry.id   AF-D2ASG0-F1
#
_cell.length_a   1.000
_cell.length_b   1.000
_cell.length_c   1.000
_cell.angle_alpha   90.00
_cell.angle_beta   90.00
_cell.angle_gamma   90.00
#
_symmetry.space_group_name_H-M   'P 1'
#
loop_
_entity.id
_entity.type
_entity.pdbx_description
1 polymer ?
#
loop_
_entity_poly.entity_id
_entity_poly.type
_entity_poly.pdbx_seq_one_letter_code
_entity_poly.pdbx_strand_id
1 'polypeptide(L)'
;MGTATKVPQTRSMSGEELSADHAWTTLRRYGRWHLIRDSFARFRYGDGMTNSRALAFQICLSIIPGAIALVGLSSVLNQEQLGQVLELTLSRIAPGAGVEAVKDVLADSHRQAGHTGGTLALWLGLATALFSLTSAMAQVERGANRIYGVERDRPFHRKYGKALLMAVTAGAFMTVGFVVMVGGGAIGRALAKVYGWNDGMMDAFTLVRWPVGFLLALLSASVLFRAAPRRRQPGHTWLAFGALVSLVLWTVFTLLLALYTERSGTFGATYGPLTAVMALLLWSFLSSMALFLGLAFAAQLEACRGGSAGPVEPDPGPTAEEEREPLVGAVGAAVGAAVRELARLWRRRREGRDRASEAGSRRGGAAAAARGHAGERAG
;
A
#
# COMPACT_ATOMS: atom_id res chain seq x y z
N MET A 1 -2.06 17.51 0.21
CA MET A 1 -3.50 17.36 0.52
C MET A 1 -4.16 16.81 -0.74
N GLY A 2 -5.05 15.82 -0.63
CA GLY A 2 -5.69 15.24 -1.81
C GLY A 2 -6.71 16.21 -2.41
N THR A 3 -6.73 16.34 -3.73
CA THR A 3 -7.61 17.28 -4.46
C THR A 3 -8.96 16.65 -4.86
N ALA A 4 -9.25 15.45 -4.36
CA ALA A 4 -10.53 14.78 -4.62
C ALA A 4 -11.69 15.56 -3.98
N THR A 5 -12.70 15.89 -4.78
CA THR A 5 -13.90 16.58 -4.32
C THR A 5 -14.61 15.77 -3.24
N LYS A 6 -15.06 16.46 -2.19
CA LYS A 6 -15.80 15.84 -1.10
C LYS A 6 -17.14 15.32 -1.60
N VAL A 7 -17.35 14.01 -1.46
CA VAL A 7 -18.62 13.39 -1.85
C VAL A 7 -19.70 13.83 -0.85
N PRO A 8 -20.87 14.34 -1.28
CA PRO A 8 -21.95 14.74 -0.38
C PRO A 8 -22.46 13.54 0.45
N GLN A 9 -22.93 13.79 1.68
CA GLN A 9 -23.47 12.74 2.55
C GLN A 9 -24.93 12.44 2.22
N THR A 10 -25.28 11.18 2.02
CA THR A 10 -26.56 10.73 1.46
C THR A 10 -27.81 11.20 2.23
N ARG A 11 -27.73 11.52 3.53
CA ARG A 11 -28.90 11.93 4.33
C ARG A 11 -29.32 13.40 4.17
N SER A 12 -28.54 14.22 3.45
CA SER A 12 -29.00 15.55 3.01
C SER A 12 -29.78 15.48 1.69
N MET A 13 -29.96 14.28 1.13
CA MET A 13 -30.80 14.03 -0.04
C MET A 13 -32.12 13.43 0.45
N SER A 14 -33.22 14.09 0.14
CA SER A 14 -34.57 13.64 0.48
C SER A 14 -34.90 12.29 -0.18
N GLY A 15 -35.33 11.31 0.62
CA GLY A 15 -36.08 10.13 0.16
C GLY A 15 -35.26 8.87 -0.12
N GLU A 16 -35.55 7.83 0.67
CA GLU A 16 -35.32 6.39 0.42
C GLU A 16 -33.87 5.86 0.47
N GLU A 17 -33.70 4.75 1.21
CA GLU A 17 -32.45 4.02 1.32
C GLU A 17 -32.00 3.52 -0.07
N LEU A 18 -30.76 3.86 -0.48
CA LEU A 18 -30.23 3.53 -1.81
C LEU A 18 -30.24 2.02 -2.09
N SER A 19 -31.20 1.58 -2.91
CA SER A 19 -31.36 0.21 -3.44
C SER A 19 -30.49 -0.05 -4.69
N ALA A 20 -30.26 -1.33 -5.01
CA ALA A 20 -29.55 -1.80 -6.21
C ALA A 20 -30.12 -1.22 -7.51
N ASP A 21 -31.44 -1.06 -7.59
CA ASP A 21 -32.11 -0.61 -8.81
C ASP A 21 -31.75 0.85 -9.16
N HIS A 22 -31.52 1.67 -8.15
CA HIS A 22 -31.06 3.04 -8.34
C HIS A 22 -29.60 3.13 -8.81
N ALA A 23 -28.75 2.15 -8.50
CA ALA A 23 -27.38 2.09 -8.99
C ALA A 23 -27.36 1.81 -10.50
N TRP A 24 -28.19 0.88 -10.95
CA TRP A 24 -28.30 0.50 -12.35
C TRP A 24 -28.88 1.62 -13.23
N THR A 25 -29.91 2.31 -12.75
CA THR A 25 -30.51 3.45 -13.45
C THR A 25 -29.54 4.63 -13.56
N THR A 26 -28.76 4.91 -12.51
CA THR A 26 -27.72 5.95 -12.52
C THR A 26 -26.60 5.62 -13.50
N LEU A 27 -26.13 4.36 -13.51
CA LEU A 27 -25.11 3.89 -14.46
C LEU A 27 -25.52 4.07 -15.92
N ARG A 28 -26.81 3.81 -16.24
CA ARG A 28 -27.36 4.00 -17.59
C ARG A 28 -27.51 5.47 -18.00
N ARG A 29 -27.84 6.36 -17.06
CA ARG A 29 -28.04 7.80 -17.36
C ARG A 29 -26.73 8.58 -17.52
N TYR A 30 -25.69 8.25 -16.75
CA TYR A 30 -24.42 9.00 -16.75
C TYR A 30 -23.45 8.58 -17.87
N GLY A 31 -23.64 7.38 -18.41
CA GLY A 31 -22.73 6.77 -19.37
C GLY A 31 -21.58 6.04 -18.67
N ARG A 32 -21.40 4.75 -19.01
CA ARG A 32 -20.43 3.85 -18.36
C ARG A 32 -18.99 4.36 -18.47
N TRP A 33 -18.64 4.98 -19.60
CA TRP A 33 -17.30 5.49 -19.85
C TRP A 33 -16.94 6.70 -18.98
N HIS A 34 -17.84 7.69 -18.88
CA HIS A 34 -17.63 8.85 -18.00
C HIS A 34 -17.46 8.43 -16.55
N LEU A 35 -18.31 7.50 -16.09
CA LEU A 35 -18.20 6.99 -14.73
C LEU A 35 -16.85 6.31 -14.47
N ILE A 36 -16.37 5.47 -15.39
CA ILE A 36 -15.06 4.81 -15.25
C ILE A 36 -13.94 5.86 -15.23
N ARG A 37 -13.95 6.80 -16.18
CA ARG A 37 -12.93 7.85 -16.28
C ARG A 37 -12.88 8.73 -15.03
N ASP A 38 -14.04 9.16 -14.55
CA ASP A 38 -14.14 10.05 -13.40
C ASP A 38 -13.83 9.30 -12.10
N SER A 39 -14.18 8.01 -12.00
CA SER A 39 -13.75 7.14 -10.90
C SER A 39 -12.23 6.98 -10.87
N PHE A 40 -11.60 6.79 -12.04
CA PHE A 40 -10.14 6.71 -12.14
C PHE A 40 -9.47 8.04 -11.77
N ALA A 41 -10.03 9.17 -12.21
CA ALA A 41 -9.56 10.50 -11.80
C ALA A 41 -9.65 10.64 -10.27
N ARG A 42 -10.79 10.32 -9.66
CA ARG A 42 -10.96 10.34 -8.20
C ARG A 42 -9.98 9.42 -7.47
N PHE A 43 -9.74 8.22 -8.00
CA PHE A 43 -8.73 7.30 -7.46
C PHE A 43 -7.33 7.93 -7.49
N ARG A 44 -6.94 8.53 -8.62
CA ARG A 44 -5.62 9.15 -8.80
C ARG A 44 -5.43 10.37 -7.89
N TYR A 45 -6.39 11.29 -7.86
CA TYR A 45 -6.33 12.54 -7.09
C TYR A 45 -6.67 12.37 -5.60
N GLY A 46 -7.33 11.28 -5.23
CA GLY A 46 -7.56 10.86 -3.85
C GLY A 46 -6.41 10.05 -3.24
N ASP A 47 -5.17 10.25 -3.71
CA ASP A 47 -3.97 9.52 -3.28
C ASP A 47 -4.09 7.98 -3.35
N GLY A 48 -4.94 7.46 -4.24
CA GLY A 48 -5.25 6.02 -4.30
C GLY A 48 -4.03 5.16 -4.61
N MET A 49 -3.13 5.63 -5.49
CA MET A 49 -1.87 4.95 -5.79
C MET A 49 -0.97 4.82 -4.55
N THR A 50 -0.83 5.90 -3.78
CA THR A 50 0.00 5.94 -2.58
C THR A 50 -0.57 5.02 -1.50
N ASN A 51 -1.88 5.08 -1.26
CA ASN A 51 -2.54 4.22 -0.30
C ASN A 51 -2.50 2.74 -0.73
N SER A 52 -2.56 2.45 -2.03
CA SER A 52 -2.40 1.08 -2.57
C SER A 52 -1.01 0.52 -2.30
N ARG A 53 0.05 1.32 -2.51
CA ARG A 53 1.43 0.92 -2.19
C ARG A 53 1.62 0.66 -0.69
N ALA A 54 1.09 1.54 0.15
CA ALA A 54 1.16 1.39 1.60
C ALA A 54 0.42 0.13 2.08
N LEU A 55 -0.77 -0.14 1.55
CA LEU A 55 -1.54 -1.34 1.89
C LEU A 55 -0.83 -2.62 1.41
N ALA A 56 -0.25 -2.60 0.20
CA ALA A 56 0.52 -3.72 -0.33
C ALA A 56 1.72 -4.08 0.55
N PHE A 57 2.48 -3.07 0.97
CA PHE A 57 3.58 -3.26 1.91
C PHE A 57 3.10 -3.88 3.23
N GLN A 58 1.97 -3.42 3.75
CA GLN A 58 1.37 -3.97 4.97
C GLN A 58 0.91 -5.43 4.81
N ILE A 59 0.37 -5.78 3.64
CA ILE A 59 0.01 -7.17 3.29
C ILE A 59 1.26 -8.05 3.23
N CYS A 60 2.35 -7.58 2.61
CA CYS A 60 3.59 -8.34 2.56
C CYS A 60 4.19 -8.58 3.95
N LEU A 61 4.18 -7.56 4.82
CA LEU A 61 4.67 -7.69 6.19
C LEU A 61 3.83 -8.62 7.05
N SER A 62 2.52 -8.76 6.78
CA SER A 62 1.63 -9.58 7.59
C SER A 62 1.75 -11.08 7.32
N ILE A 63 2.38 -11.48 6.21
CA ILE A 63 2.50 -12.89 5.81
C ILE A 63 3.40 -13.67 6.77
N ILE A 64 4.53 -13.10 7.20
CA ILE A 64 5.46 -13.79 8.12
C ILE A 64 4.80 -14.02 9.49
N PRO A 65 4.25 -12.98 10.18
CA PRO A 65 3.52 -13.20 11.42
C PRO A 65 2.30 -14.10 11.25
N GLY A 66 1.60 -13.98 10.13
CA GLY A 66 0.47 -14.84 9.78
C GLY A 66 0.89 -16.31 9.69
N ALA A 67 2.00 -16.60 9.02
CA ALA A 67 2.58 -17.94 8.93
C ALA A 67 3.00 -18.48 10.29
N ILE A 68 3.66 -17.68 11.13
CA ILE A 68 4.06 -18.08 12.49
C ILE A 68 2.83 -18.41 13.35
N ALA A 69 1.81 -17.55 13.35
CA ALA A 69 0.57 -17.78 14.07
C ALA A 69 -0.10 -19.09 13.63
N LEU A 70 -0.05 -19.37 12.32
CA LEU A 70 -0.64 -20.54 11.69
C LEU A 70 0.11 -21.83 12.06
N VAL A 71 1.44 -21.81 12.09
CA VAL A 71 2.28 -22.92 12.57
C VAL A 71 2.03 -23.19 14.05
N GLY A 72 2.02 -22.15 14.88
CA GLY A 72 1.70 -22.26 16.30
C GLY A 72 0.33 -22.88 16.54
N LEU A 73 -0.67 -22.54 15.72
CA LEU A 73 -2.02 -23.08 15.82
C LEU A 73 -2.04 -24.58 15.46
N SER A 74 -1.30 -24.98 14.42
CA SER A 74 -1.16 -26.38 14.03
C SER A 74 -0.51 -27.22 15.14
N SER A 75 0.52 -26.68 15.80
CA SER A 75 1.20 -27.34 16.92
C SER A 75 0.27 -27.54 18.12
N VAL A 76 -0.55 -26.54 18.46
CA VAL A 76 -1.50 -26.65 19.59
C VAL A 76 -2.65 -27.59 19.30
N LEU A 77 -3.12 -27.66 18.05
CA LEU A 77 -4.23 -28.54 17.67
C LEU A 77 -3.81 -30.01 17.55
N ASN A 78 -2.51 -30.36 17.60
CA ASN A 78 -1.98 -31.72 17.39
C ASN A 78 -2.49 -32.38 16.09
N GLN A 79 -2.79 -31.57 15.08
CA GLN A 79 -3.28 -32.04 13.78
C GLN A 79 -2.16 -31.83 12.76
N GLU A 80 -1.26 -32.81 12.60
CA GLU A 80 -0.25 -32.80 11.52
C GLU A 80 -0.90 -32.64 10.13
N GLN A 81 -2.15 -33.08 10.00
CA GLN A 81 -2.96 -32.93 8.79
C GLN A 81 -3.35 -31.48 8.50
N LEU A 82 -3.56 -30.63 9.52
CA LEU A 82 -3.79 -29.19 9.31
C LEU A 82 -2.51 -28.51 8.82
N GLY A 83 -1.34 -28.87 9.35
CA GLY A 83 -0.03 -28.38 8.90
C GLY A 83 0.24 -28.70 7.43
N GLN A 84 -0.01 -29.94 6.99
CA GLN A 84 0.17 -30.35 5.59
C GLN A 84 -0.86 -29.71 4.65
N VAL A 85 -2.12 -29.58 5.05
CA VAL A 85 -3.15 -28.88 4.26
C VAL A 85 -2.81 -27.40 4.11
N LEU A 86 -2.29 -26.77 5.17
CA LEU A 86 -1.80 -25.39 5.15
C LEU A 86 -0.56 -25.21 4.28
N GLU A 87 0.42 -26.11 4.35
CA GLU A 87 1.63 -26.08 3.52
C GLU A 87 1.28 -26.28 2.03
N LEU A 88 0.35 -27.19 1.74
CA LEU A 88 -0.23 -27.39 0.41
C LEU A 88 -1.08 -26.20 -0.07
N THR A 89 -1.63 -25.41 0.86
CA THR A 89 -2.41 -24.20 0.57
C THR A 89 -1.46 -23.04 0.31
N LEU A 90 -0.47 -22.77 1.18
CA LEU A 90 0.59 -21.77 1.01
C LEU A 90 1.40 -21.99 -0.29
N SER A 91 1.64 -23.26 -0.65
CA SER A 91 2.32 -23.63 -1.89
C SER A 91 1.51 -23.44 -3.16
N ARG A 92 0.21 -23.18 -3.04
CA ARG A 92 -0.68 -22.84 -4.16
C ARG A 92 -1.01 -21.34 -4.24
N ILE A 93 -0.61 -20.57 -3.22
CA ILE A 93 -0.92 -19.13 -3.06
C ILE A 93 0.12 -18.25 -3.75
N ALA A 94 1.37 -18.69 -3.77
CA ALA A 94 2.44 -17.95 -4.42
C ALA A 94 2.63 -18.44 -5.87
N PRO A 95 2.63 -17.55 -6.89
CA PRO A 95 3.02 -17.93 -8.24
C PRO A 95 4.45 -18.48 -8.23
N GLY A 96 4.62 -19.75 -8.65
CA GLY A 96 5.88 -20.42 -8.96
C GLY A 96 6.95 -20.42 -7.86
N ALA A 97 7.59 -19.27 -7.63
CA ALA A 97 8.80 -19.10 -6.82
C ALA A 97 8.54 -18.66 -5.36
N GLY A 98 7.41 -17.98 -5.07
CA GLY A 98 7.09 -17.52 -3.69
C GLY A 98 6.83 -18.65 -2.71
N VAL A 99 6.57 -19.84 -3.25
CA VAL A 99 6.27 -21.06 -2.54
C VAL A 99 7.51 -21.60 -1.85
N GLU A 100 8.65 -21.71 -2.53
CA GLU A 100 9.91 -22.15 -1.92
C GLU A 100 10.32 -21.23 -0.77
N ALA A 101 10.32 -19.91 -0.97
CA ALA A 101 10.74 -18.97 0.06
C ALA A 101 9.85 -19.02 1.32
N VAL A 102 8.54 -19.18 1.13
CA VAL A 102 7.60 -19.31 2.24
C VAL A 102 7.73 -20.69 2.90
N LYS A 103 7.92 -21.77 2.13
CA LYS A 103 8.19 -23.11 2.65
C LYS A 103 9.47 -23.17 3.47
N ASP A 104 10.55 -22.56 3.01
CA ASP A 104 11.83 -22.52 3.72
C ASP A 104 11.68 -21.79 5.06
N VAL A 105 10.99 -20.64 5.07
CA VAL A 105 10.69 -19.90 6.30
C VAL A 105 9.78 -20.70 7.24
N LEU A 106 8.77 -21.41 6.72
CA LEU A 106 7.91 -22.27 7.55
C LEU A 106 8.64 -23.52 8.08
N ALA A 107 9.55 -24.10 7.28
CA ALA A 107 10.33 -25.27 7.63
C ALA A 107 11.36 -24.92 8.73
N ASP A 108 12.03 -23.77 8.60
CA ASP A 108 12.92 -23.26 9.65
C ASP A 108 12.14 -22.88 10.92
N SER A 109 10.94 -22.30 10.78
CA SER A 109 10.06 -22.02 11.93
C SER A 109 9.62 -23.31 12.65
N HIS A 110 9.31 -24.39 11.92
CA HIS A 110 8.99 -25.69 12.49
C HIS A 110 10.17 -26.32 13.23
N ARG A 111 11.38 -26.23 12.66
CA ARG A 111 12.61 -26.73 13.30
C ARG A 111 12.90 -26.02 14.62
N GLN A 112 12.60 -24.72 14.71
CA GLN A 112 12.82 -23.91 15.91
C GLN A 112 11.71 -24.04 16.96
N ALA A 113 10.52 -24.52 16.61
CA ALA A 113 9.38 -24.65 17.52
C ALA A 113 9.41 -25.90 18.43
N GLY A 114 10.48 -26.70 18.38
CA GLY A 114 10.66 -27.91 19.18
C GLY A 114 10.77 -27.65 20.69
N HIS A 115 9.67 -27.89 21.39
CA HIS A 115 9.49 -27.99 22.86
C HIS A 115 9.49 -26.64 23.61
N THR A 116 8.40 -26.41 24.37
CA THR A 116 8.00 -25.17 25.09
C THR A 116 7.86 -23.87 24.27
N GLY A 117 8.47 -23.76 23.09
CA GLY A 117 8.35 -22.59 22.20
C GLY A 117 7.01 -22.45 21.46
N GLY A 118 6.28 -23.54 21.21
CA GLY A 118 5.07 -23.53 20.35
C GLY A 118 3.92 -22.65 20.86
N THR A 119 3.61 -22.70 22.16
CA THR A 119 2.53 -21.88 22.75
C THR A 119 2.91 -20.40 22.80
N LEU A 120 4.17 -20.08 23.14
CA LEU A 120 4.67 -18.71 23.15
C LEU A 120 4.71 -18.13 21.73
N ALA A 121 5.18 -18.91 20.75
CA ALA A 121 5.21 -18.56 19.35
C ALA A 121 3.79 -18.36 18.77
N LEU A 122 2.81 -19.18 19.18
CA LEU A 122 1.40 -18.97 18.81
C LEU A 122 0.89 -17.62 19.32
N TRP A 123 1.06 -17.32 20.61
CA TRP A 123 0.57 -16.05 21.18
C TRP A 123 1.27 -14.83 20.56
N LEU A 124 2.58 -14.88 20.38
CA LEU A 124 3.35 -13.82 19.74
C LEU A 124 2.99 -13.65 18.26
N GLY A 125 2.84 -14.76 17.53
CA GLY A 125 2.39 -14.77 16.14
C GLY A 125 0.99 -14.19 16.00
N LEU A 126 0.05 -14.63 16.83
CA LEU A 126 -1.33 -14.15 16.82
C LEU A 126 -1.42 -12.66 17.17
N ALA A 127 -0.69 -12.22 18.19
CA ALA A 127 -0.65 -10.80 18.57
C ALA A 127 -0.07 -9.94 17.44
N THR A 128 1.02 -10.39 16.81
CA THR A 128 1.67 -9.67 15.71
C THR A 128 0.82 -9.68 14.43
N ALA A 129 0.15 -10.80 14.13
CA ALA A 129 -0.78 -10.92 13.01
C ALA A 129 -1.98 -10.00 13.20
N LEU A 130 -2.57 -9.97 14.41
CA LEU A 130 -3.69 -9.10 14.73
C LEU A 130 -3.30 -7.62 14.65
N PHE A 131 -2.11 -7.27 15.15
CA PHE A 131 -1.56 -5.92 15.04
C PHE A 131 -1.35 -5.51 13.57
N SER A 132 -0.79 -6.42 12.76
CA SER A 132 -0.55 -6.20 11.34
C SER A 132 -1.86 -6.03 10.57
N LEU A 133 -2.86 -6.87 10.84
CA LEU A 133 -4.18 -6.79 10.22
C LEU A 133 -4.91 -5.52 10.63
N THR A 134 -4.86 -5.15 11.91
CA THR A 134 -5.42 -3.88 12.41
C THR A 134 -4.76 -2.69 11.72
N SER A 135 -3.45 -2.71 11.54
CA SER A 135 -2.72 -1.65 10.85
C SER A 135 -3.09 -1.58 9.36
N ALA A 136 -3.29 -2.72 8.68
CA ALA A 136 -3.80 -2.77 7.32
C ALA A 136 -5.19 -2.13 7.21
N MET A 137 -6.10 -2.46 8.13
CA MET A 137 -7.44 -1.87 8.15
C MET A 137 -7.43 -0.37 8.43
N ALA A 138 -6.51 0.10 9.27
CA ALA A 138 -6.30 1.54 9.51
C ALA A 138 -5.78 2.26 8.26
N GLN A 139 -4.99 1.58 7.42
CA GLN A 139 -4.52 2.08 6.14
C GLN A 139 -5.64 2.09 5.08
N VAL A 140 -6.53 1.08 5.08
CA VAL A 140 -7.74 1.10 4.26
C VAL A 140 -8.63 2.28 4.63
N GLU A 141 -8.86 2.55 5.92
CA GLU A 141 -9.62 3.73 6.36
C GLU A 141 -8.99 5.03 5.86
N ARG A 142 -7.66 5.18 5.93
CA ARG A 142 -6.97 6.37 5.39
C ARG A 142 -7.22 6.53 3.90
N GLY A 143 -6.98 5.49 3.11
CA GLY A 143 -7.19 5.55 1.65
C GLY A 143 -8.64 5.82 1.29
N ALA A 144 -9.57 5.20 2.01
CA ALA A 144 -11.00 5.46 1.87
C ALA A 144 -11.35 6.92 2.15
N ASN A 145 -10.87 7.47 3.26
CA ASN A 145 -11.09 8.89 3.59
C ASN A 145 -10.60 9.81 2.47
N ARG A 146 -9.39 9.57 1.92
CA ARG A 146 -8.85 10.39 0.83
C ARG A 146 -9.68 10.30 -0.46
N ILE A 147 -10.11 9.10 -0.85
CA ILE A 147 -10.96 8.89 -2.04
C ILE A 147 -12.33 9.58 -1.89
N TYR A 148 -12.88 9.62 -0.68
CA TYR A 148 -14.15 10.32 -0.40
C TYR A 148 -13.99 11.84 -0.15
N GLY A 149 -12.77 12.39 -0.24
CA GLY A 149 -12.49 13.80 0.05
C GLY A 149 -12.62 14.16 1.55
N VAL A 150 -12.45 13.20 2.45
CA VAL A 150 -12.43 13.40 3.90
C VAL A 150 -11.01 13.65 4.37
N GLU A 151 -10.73 14.89 4.78
CA GLU A 151 -9.35 15.29 5.11
C GLU A 151 -8.87 14.86 6.50
N ARG A 152 -9.80 14.69 7.45
CA ARG A 152 -9.49 14.38 8.85
C ARG A 152 -9.71 12.91 9.17
N ASP A 153 -8.64 12.27 9.62
CA ASP A 153 -8.67 10.94 10.23
C ASP A 153 -9.43 10.93 11.57
N ARG A 154 -9.87 9.76 12.01
CA ARG A 154 -10.38 9.55 13.38
C ARG A 154 -9.25 9.75 14.42
N PRO A 155 -9.58 10.15 15.66
CA PRO A 155 -8.61 10.15 16.75
C PRO A 155 -8.05 8.74 16.97
N PHE A 156 -6.78 8.66 17.37
CA PHE A 156 -5.98 7.42 17.43
C PHE A 156 -6.75 6.22 18.01
N HIS A 157 -7.30 6.35 19.23
CA HIS A 157 -8.02 5.26 19.89
C HIS A 157 -9.24 4.75 19.10
N ARG A 158 -10.05 5.65 18.52
CA ARG A 158 -11.23 5.25 17.72
C ARG A 158 -10.85 4.66 16.38
N LYS A 159 -9.72 5.12 15.81
CA LYS A 159 -9.20 4.62 14.55
C LYS A 159 -8.77 3.17 14.69
N TYR A 160 -7.90 2.86 15.64
CA TYR A 160 -7.41 1.50 15.85
C TYR A 160 -8.50 0.57 16.39
N GLY A 161 -9.42 1.04 17.24
CA GLY A 161 -10.56 0.25 17.69
C GLY A 161 -11.50 -0.15 16.54
N LYS A 162 -11.78 0.78 15.61
CA LYS A 162 -12.59 0.45 14.42
C LYS A 162 -11.83 -0.41 13.43
N ALA A 163 -10.52 -0.17 13.25
CA ALA A 163 -9.67 -0.99 12.42
C ALA A 163 -9.61 -2.44 12.92
N LEU A 164 -9.57 -2.66 14.23
CA LEU A 164 -9.65 -3.98 14.84
C LEU A 164 -11.01 -4.64 14.55
N LEU A 165 -12.12 -3.91 14.69
CA LEU A 165 -13.44 -4.43 14.35
C LEU A 165 -13.52 -4.84 12.86
N MET A 166 -12.97 -4.03 11.95
CA MET A 166 -12.89 -4.38 10.52
C MET A 166 -12.00 -5.60 10.27
N ALA A 167 -10.88 -5.70 10.99
CA ALA A 167 -9.97 -6.84 10.92
C ALA A 167 -10.66 -8.14 11.35
N VAL A 168 -11.46 -8.11 12.41
CA VAL A 168 -12.20 -9.30 12.88
C VAL A 168 -13.39 -9.62 11.97
N THR A 169 -14.11 -8.63 11.46
CA THR A 169 -15.33 -8.87 10.67
C THR A 169 -15.02 -9.09 9.18
N ALA A 170 -14.62 -8.04 8.46
CA ALA A 170 -14.28 -8.13 7.05
C ALA A 170 -13.08 -9.05 6.83
N GLY A 171 -12.10 -9.03 7.73
CA GLY A 171 -10.96 -9.95 7.67
C GLY A 171 -11.37 -11.41 7.88
N ALA A 172 -12.33 -11.74 8.76
CA ALA A 172 -12.81 -13.12 8.88
C ALA A 172 -13.48 -13.62 7.59
N PHE A 173 -14.36 -12.81 6.98
CA PHE A 173 -14.95 -13.19 5.68
C PHE A 173 -13.89 -13.38 4.60
N MET A 174 -12.89 -12.50 4.57
CA MET A 174 -11.78 -12.61 3.62
C MET A 174 -10.96 -13.88 3.85
N THR A 175 -10.59 -14.17 5.11
CA THR A 175 -9.82 -15.35 5.49
C THR A 175 -10.59 -16.64 5.19
N VAL A 176 -11.87 -16.72 5.55
CA VAL A 176 -12.70 -17.90 5.25
C VAL A 176 -12.88 -18.06 3.74
N GLY A 177 -13.19 -16.99 3.01
CA GLY A 177 -13.31 -17.01 1.56
C GLY A 177 -12.03 -17.49 0.89
N PHE A 178 -10.89 -16.98 1.35
CA PHE A 178 -9.57 -17.39 0.88
C PHE A 178 -9.28 -18.87 1.16
N VAL A 179 -9.56 -19.36 2.38
CA VAL A 179 -9.40 -20.78 2.74
C VAL A 179 -10.30 -21.68 1.89
N VAL A 180 -11.53 -21.27 1.62
CA VAL A 180 -12.45 -22.02 0.73
C VAL A 180 -11.96 -22.04 -0.72
N MET A 181 -11.47 -20.91 -1.24
CA MET A 181 -10.98 -20.84 -2.63
C MET A 181 -9.68 -21.61 -2.83
N VAL A 182 -8.72 -21.45 -1.93
CA VAL A 182 -7.38 -22.02 -2.07
C VAL A 182 -7.29 -23.41 -1.43
N GLY A 183 -7.68 -23.51 -0.17
CA GLY A 183 -7.64 -24.76 0.62
C GLY A 183 -8.81 -25.71 0.33
N GLY A 184 -9.86 -25.23 -0.35
CA GLY A 184 -11.07 -26.01 -0.65
C GLY A 184 -10.79 -27.38 -1.24
N GLY A 185 -9.85 -27.52 -2.19
CA GLY A 185 -9.55 -28.83 -2.77
C GLY A 185 -9.01 -29.86 -1.77
N ALA A 186 -8.23 -29.44 -0.78
CA ALA A 186 -7.75 -30.32 0.28
C ALA A 186 -8.87 -30.63 1.30
N ILE A 187 -9.67 -29.63 1.66
CA ILE A 187 -10.85 -29.78 2.50
C ILE A 187 -11.85 -30.76 1.88
N GLY A 188 -12.13 -30.62 0.58
CA GLY A 188 -13.01 -31.51 -0.18
C GLY A 188 -12.54 -32.96 -0.14
N ARG A 189 -11.25 -33.21 -0.37
CA ARG A 189 -10.67 -34.57 -0.27
C ARG A 189 -10.75 -35.14 1.15
N ALA A 190 -10.50 -34.32 2.17
CA ALA A 190 -10.64 -34.75 3.56
C ALA A 190 -12.09 -35.09 3.91
N LEU A 191 -13.05 -34.25 3.50
CA LEU A 191 -14.49 -34.50 3.68
C LEU A 191 -14.93 -35.76 2.93
N ALA A 192 -14.44 -35.97 1.71
CA ALA A 192 -14.75 -37.18 0.94
C ALA A 192 -14.25 -38.45 1.61
N LYS A 193 -13.06 -38.42 2.22
CA LYS A 193 -12.51 -39.56 2.97
C LYS A 193 -13.30 -39.87 4.24
N VAL A 194 -13.80 -38.85 4.93
CA VAL A 194 -14.55 -39.01 6.20
C VAL A 194 -16.01 -39.42 5.95
N TYR A 195 -16.66 -38.79 4.97
CA TYR A 195 -18.09 -38.96 4.71
C TYR A 195 -18.39 -39.89 3.52
N GLY A 196 -17.36 -40.44 2.86
CA GLY A 196 -17.53 -41.35 1.73
C GLY A 196 -18.15 -40.68 0.50
N TRP A 197 -17.75 -39.45 0.17
CA TRP A 197 -18.31 -38.75 -0.99
C TRP A 197 -17.94 -39.49 -2.29
N ASN A 198 -18.91 -39.57 -3.21
CA ASN A 198 -18.67 -40.05 -4.57
C ASN A 198 -18.02 -38.95 -5.43
N ASP A 199 -17.55 -39.31 -6.63
CA ASP A 199 -16.89 -38.39 -7.55
C ASP A 199 -17.80 -37.20 -7.93
N GLY A 200 -19.11 -37.43 -8.10
CA GLY A 200 -20.07 -36.37 -8.39
C GLY A 200 -20.22 -35.33 -7.27
N MET A 201 -20.14 -35.73 -6.00
CA MET A 201 -20.13 -34.81 -4.86
C MET A 201 -18.84 -34.01 -4.79
N MET A 202 -17.70 -34.62 -5.14
CA MET A 202 -16.42 -33.91 -5.23
C MET A 202 -16.45 -32.83 -6.32
N ASP A 203 -17.02 -33.15 -7.48
CA ASP A 203 -17.16 -32.21 -8.60
C ASP A 203 -18.10 -31.07 -8.22
N ALA A 204 -19.25 -31.37 -7.61
CA ALA A 204 -20.18 -30.37 -7.11
C ALA A 204 -19.52 -29.44 -6.09
N PHE A 205 -18.76 -29.99 -5.13
CA PHE A 205 -18.02 -29.19 -4.16
C PHE A 205 -16.95 -28.32 -4.83
N THR A 206 -16.22 -28.87 -5.80
CA THR A 206 -15.17 -28.16 -6.55
C THR A 206 -15.74 -27.02 -7.38
N LEU A 207 -16.97 -27.15 -7.87
CA LEU A 207 -17.70 -26.11 -8.58
C LEU A 207 -18.25 -25.04 -7.62
N VAL A 208 -18.94 -25.45 -6.55
CA VAL A 208 -19.62 -24.56 -5.59
C VAL A 208 -18.64 -23.72 -4.75
N ARG A 209 -17.43 -24.22 -4.47
CA ARG A 209 -16.44 -23.49 -3.67
C ARG A 209 -16.06 -22.14 -4.28
N TRP A 210 -16.02 -22.03 -5.61
CA TRP A 210 -15.64 -20.79 -6.29
C TRP A 210 -16.68 -19.69 -6.06
N PRO A 211 -17.98 -19.87 -6.39
CA PRO A 211 -19.02 -18.92 -6.05
C PRO A 211 -19.07 -18.55 -4.56
N VAL A 212 -18.92 -19.53 -3.66
CA VAL A 212 -18.92 -19.27 -2.21
C VAL A 212 -17.75 -18.36 -1.81
N GLY A 213 -16.55 -18.65 -2.32
CA GLY A 213 -15.38 -17.83 -2.10
C GLY A 213 -15.53 -16.40 -2.63
N PHE A 214 -16.03 -16.25 -3.86
CA PHE A 214 -16.34 -14.95 -4.46
C PHE A 214 -17.41 -14.19 -3.67
N LEU A 215 -18.45 -14.86 -3.19
CA LEU A 215 -19.48 -14.25 -2.37
C LEU A 215 -18.91 -13.74 -1.04
N LEU A 216 -18.05 -14.53 -0.38
CA LEU A 216 -17.39 -14.12 0.86
C LEU A 216 -16.45 -12.94 0.64
N ALA A 217 -15.69 -12.91 -0.47
CA ALA A 217 -14.87 -11.77 -0.84
C ALA A 217 -15.71 -10.52 -1.12
N LEU A 218 -16.86 -10.67 -1.80
CA LEU A 218 -17.80 -9.59 -2.08
C LEU A 218 -18.38 -9.01 -0.78
N LEU A 219 -18.79 -9.89 0.15
CA LEU A 219 -19.28 -9.49 1.47
C LEU A 219 -18.20 -8.77 2.28
N SER A 220 -16.98 -9.30 2.29
CA SER A 220 -15.84 -8.66 2.93
C SER A 220 -15.60 -7.24 2.40
N ALA A 221 -15.51 -7.08 1.07
CA ALA A 221 -15.32 -5.78 0.43
C ALA A 221 -16.51 -4.82 0.69
N SER A 222 -17.75 -5.30 0.66
CA SER A 222 -18.94 -4.49 0.96
C SER A 222 -18.96 -4.00 2.42
N VAL A 223 -18.61 -4.87 3.38
CA VAL A 223 -18.46 -4.49 4.79
C VAL A 223 -17.35 -3.45 4.94
N LEU A 224 -16.21 -3.66 4.26
CA LEU A 224 -15.08 -2.75 4.31
C LEU A 224 -15.43 -1.37 3.73
N PHE A 225 -16.16 -1.32 2.61
CA PHE A 225 -16.59 -0.09 1.96
C PHE A 225 -17.56 0.71 2.84
N ARG A 226 -18.40 0.02 3.61
CA ARG A 226 -19.31 0.66 4.58
C ARG A 226 -18.57 1.14 5.82
N ALA A 227 -17.63 0.35 6.32
CA ALA A 227 -16.99 0.59 7.61
C ALA A 227 -15.78 1.52 7.53
N ALA A 228 -14.98 1.47 6.46
CA ALA A 228 -13.71 2.19 6.38
C ALA A 228 -13.88 3.73 6.39
N PRO A 229 -14.76 4.34 5.58
CA PRO A 229 -14.87 5.79 5.53
C PRO A 229 -15.34 6.41 6.87
N ARG A 230 -14.77 7.55 7.25
CA ARG A 230 -15.22 8.40 8.38
C ARG A 230 -16.43 9.26 8.00
N ARG A 231 -17.47 8.60 7.47
CA ARG A 231 -18.76 9.19 7.11
C ARG A 231 -19.86 8.15 7.26
N ARG A 232 -21.11 8.59 7.19
CA ARG A 232 -22.24 7.68 7.03
C ARG A 232 -22.27 7.25 5.57
N GLN A 233 -22.27 5.94 5.36
CA GLN A 233 -22.28 5.27 4.07
C GLN A 233 -23.70 4.76 3.77
N PRO A 234 -24.07 4.59 2.48
CA PRO A 234 -25.36 4.06 2.09
C PRO A 234 -25.48 2.56 2.39
N GLY A 235 -26.63 1.96 2.05
CA GLY A 235 -26.93 0.55 2.27
C GLY A 235 -25.91 -0.40 1.62
N HIS A 236 -25.79 -1.62 2.15
CA HIS A 236 -24.85 -2.63 1.65
C HIS A 236 -25.07 -2.99 0.17
N THR A 237 -26.33 -2.97 -0.28
CA THR A 237 -26.72 -3.29 -1.65
C THR A 237 -26.13 -2.32 -2.67
N TRP A 238 -26.04 -1.03 -2.33
CA TRP A 238 -25.39 -0.03 -3.18
C TRP A 238 -23.88 -0.24 -3.25
N LEU A 239 -23.26 -0.45 -2.09
CA LEU A 239 -21.82 -0.66 -1.98
C LEU A 239 -21.37 -1.98 -2.62
N ALA A 240 -22.26 -2.96 -2.74
CA ALA A 240 -22.00 -4.22 -3.43
C ALA A 240 -21.65 -4.02 -4.91
N PHE A 241 -22.12 -2.97 -5.58
CA PHE A 241 -21.71 -2.67 -6.97
C PHE A 241 -20.23 -2.29 -7.06
N GLY A 242 -19.75 -1.42 -6.16
CA GLY A 242 -18.33 -1.09 -6.11
C GLY A 242 -17.48 -2.26 -5.66
N ALA A 243 -17.97 -3.08 -4.72
CA ALA A 243 -17.30 -4.30 -4.29
C ALA A 243 -17.20 -5.31 -5.45
N LEU A 244 -18.24 -5.44 -6.27
CA LEU A 244 -18.21 -6.28 -7.47
C LEU A 244 -17.17 -5.78 -8.47
N VAL A 245 -17.11 -4.47 -8.72
CA VAL A 245 -16.08 -3.86 -9.56
C VAL A 245 -14.69 -4.17 -9.01
N SER A 246 -14.47 -4.01 -7.70
CA SER A 246 -13.20 -4.40 -7.05
C SER A 246 -12.85 -5.86 -7.30
N LEU A 247 -13.81 -6.78 -7.16
CA LEU A 247 -13.58 -8.21 -7.38
C LEU A 247 -13.22 -8.51 -8.83
N VAL A 248 -13.93 -7.91 -9.80
CA VAL A 248 -13.63 -8.07 -11.23
C VAL A 248 -12.23 -7.56 -11.54
N LEU A 249 -11.86 -6.36 -11.07
CA LEU A 249 -10.50 -5.83 -11.25
C LEU A 249 -9.45 -6.73 -10.59
N TRP A 250 -9.72 -7.23 -9.39
CA TRP A 250 -8.81 -8.12 -8.68
C TRP A 250 -8.56 -9.42 -9.45
N THR A 251 -9.60 -10.04 -10.02
CA THR A 251 -9.48 -11.22 -10.87
C THR A 251 -8.71 -10.91 -12.14
N VAL A 252 -9.02 -9.81 -12.83
CA VAL A 252 -8.32 -9.39 -14.05
C VAL A 252 -6.84 -9.15 -13.77
N PHE A 253 -6.50 -8.42 -12.72
CA PHE A 253 -5.11 -8.16 -12.36
C PHE A 253 -4.37 -9.43 -11.94
N THR A 254 -5.02 -10.34 -11.21
CA THR A 254 -4.42 -11.62 -10.83
C THR A 254 -4.13 -12.46 -12.07
N LEU A 255 -5.06 -12.52 -13.03
CA LEU A 255 -4.87 -13.23 -14.30
C LEU A 255 -3.77 -12.59 -15.15
N LEU A 256 -3.75 -11.26 -15.28
CA LEU A 256 -2.71 -10.54 -16.01
C LEU A 256 -1.33 -10.77 -15.39
N LEU A 257 -1.24 -10.77 -14.07
CA LEU A 257 0.01 -11.06 -13.37
C LEU A 257 0.45 -12.50 -13.62
N ALA A 258 -0.46 -13.47 -13.52
CA ALA A 258 -0.15 -14.88 -13.80
C ALA A 258 0.38 -15.05 -15.23
N LEU A 259 -0.33 -14.49 -16.22
CA LEU A 259 0.10 -14.50 -17.62
C LEU A 259 1.46 -13.84 -17.81
N TYR A 260 1.71 -12.70 -17.17
CA TYR A 260 2.99 -12.01 -17.23
C TYR A 260 4.12 -12.86 -16.65
N THR A 261 3.92 -13.46 -15.47
CA THR A 261 4.94 -14.29 -14.81
C THR A 261 5.21 -15.60 -15.54
N GLU A 262 4.19 -16.22 -16.15
CA GLU A 262 4.33 -17.48 -16.89
C GLU A 262 4.93 -17.29 -18.28
N ARG A 263 4.57 -16.21 -18.98
CA ARG A 263 5.06 -15.96 -20.36
C ARG A 263 6.41 -15.24 -20.40
N SER A 264 6.76 -14.50 -19.35
CA SER A 264 8.04 -13.79 -19.31
C SER A 264 9.15 -14.73 -18.86
N GLY A 265 9.80 -15.40 -19.82
CA GLY A 265 10.99 -16.23 -19.53
C GLY A 265 12.11 -15.46 -18.83
N THR A 266 12.08 -14.12 -18.85
CA THR A 266 13.02 -13.23 -18.17
C THR A 266 12.64 -12.88 -16.74
N PHE A 267 11.37 -13.03 -16.30
CA PHE A 267 10.96 -12.57 -14.97
C PHE A 267 11.73 -13.31 -13.85
N GLY A 268 11.78 -14.64 -13.93
CA GLY A 268 12.60 -15.45 -13.03
C GLY A 268 14.09 -15.17 -13.17
N ALA A 269 14.58 -14.89 -14.38
CA ALA A 269 16.00 -14.60 -14.64
C ALA A 269 16.45 -13.24 -14.06
N THR A 270 15.59 -12.22 -14.11
CA THR A 270 15.89 -10.87 -13.60
C THR A 270 15.93 -10.83 -12.08
N TYR A 271 15.00 -11.52 -11.41
CA TYR A 271 14.86 -11.45 -9.96
C TYR A 271 15.48 -12.64 -9.22
N GLY A 272 15.78 -13.74 -9.92
CA GLY A 272 16.46 -14.91 -9.36
C GLY A 272 15.76 -15.41 -8.08
N PRO A 273 16.48 -15.54 -6.95
CA PRO A 273 15.89 -15.93 -5.66
C PRO A 273 14.79 -15.00 -5.13
N LEU A 274 14.76 -13.72 -5.57
CA LEU A 274 13.77 -12.73 -5.14
C LEU A 274 12.47 -12.75 -5.96
N THR A 275 12.37 -13.60 -6.98
CA THR A 275 11.19 -13.73 -7.85
C THR A 275 9.90 -13.90 -7.05
N ALA A 276 9.98 -14.75 -6.03
CA ALA A 276 9.02 -14.95 -4.96
C ALA A 276 8.43 -13.66 -4.38
N VAL A 277 9.32 -12.85 -3.81
CA VAL A 277 9.00 -11.64 -3.06
C VAL A 277 8.48 -10.57 -4.00
N MET A 278 9.05 -10.46 -5.20
CA MET A 278 8.62 -9.50 -6.22
C MET A 278 7.23 -9.83 -6.76
N ALA A 279 6.93 -11.11 -7.04
CA ALA A 279 5.60 -11.54 -7.44
C ALA A 279 4.55 -11.22 -6.37
N LEU A 280 4.89 -11.48 -5.11
CA LEU A 280 4.00 -11.19 -3.97
C LEU A 280 3.76 -9.69 -3.77
N LEU A 281 4.81 -8.86 -3.88
CA LEU A 281 4.71 -7.40 -3.80
C LEU A 281 3.82 -6.86 -4.90
N LEU A 282 4.02 -7.32 -6.13
CA LEU A 282 3.24 -6.89 -7.29
C LEU A 282 1.79 -7.35 -7.18
N TRP A 283 1.54 -8.59 -6.76
CA TRP A 283 0.21 -9.11 -6.52
C TRP A 283 -0.53 -8.34 -5.42
N SER A 284 0.14 -8.05 -4.30
CA SER A 284 -0.43 -7.29 -3.18
C SER A 284 -0.73 -5.85 -3.59
N PHE A 285 0.13 -5.25 -4.42
CA PHE A 285 -0.06 -3.92 -4.98
C PHE A 285 -1.26 -3.86 -5.93
N LEU A 286 -1.35 -4.78 -6.87
CA LEU A 286 -2.48 -4.88 -7.79
C LEU A 286 -3.79 -5.21 -7.05
N SER A 287 -3.74 -6.04 -6.01
CA SER A 287 -4.92 -6.34 -5.19
C SER A 287 -5.41 -5.11 -4.42
N SER A 288 -4.49 -4.34 -3.85
CA SER A 288 -4.81 -3.06 -3.20
C SER A 288 -5.36 -2.03 -4.19
N MET A 289 -4.81 -2.00 -5.40
CA MET A 289 -5.27 -1.16 -6.51
C MET A 289 -6.73 -1.47 -6.87
N ALA A 290 -7.06 -2.76 -7.05
CA ALA A 290 -8.41 -3.21 -7.37
C ALA A 290 -9.41 -2.78 -6.28
N LEU A 291 -9.03 -2.95 -5.01
CA LEU A 291 -9.84 -2.54 -3.85
C LEU A 291 -10.16 -1.04 -3.88
N PHE A 292 -9.14 -0.21 -4.01
CA PHE A 292 -9.32 1.24 -3.99
C PHE A 292 -9.97 1.79 -5.27
N LEU A 293 -9.76 1.16 -6.43
CA LEU A 293 -10.48 1.49 -7.67
C LEU A 293 -11.97 1.17 -7.55
N GLY A 294 -12.33 0.00 -7.00
CA GLY A 294 -13.73 -0.33 -6.73
C GLY A 294 -14.37 0.63 -5.72
N LEU A 295 -13.60 1.08 -4.73
CA LEU A 295 -14.06 2.08 -3.77
C LEU A 295 -14.28 3.46 -4.41
N ALA A 296 -13.36 3.89 -5.28
CA ALA A 296 -13.49 5.13 -6.03
C ALA A 296 -14.69 5.09 -6.98
N PHE A 297 -14.98 3.93 -7.58
CA PHE A 297 -16.17 3.71 -8.37
C PHE A 297 -17.46 3.84 -7.55
N ALA A 298 -17.52 3.21 -6.37
CA ALA A 298 -18.66 3.38 -5.45
C ALA A 298 -18.84 4.85 -5.06
N ALA A 299 -17.75 5.55 -4.74
CA ALA A 299 -17.76 6.95 -4.36
C ALA A 299 -18.23 7.85 -5.51
N GLN A 300 -17.76 7.61 -6.75
CA GLN A 300 -18.18 8.39 -7.93
C GLN A 300 -19.64 8.16 -8.26
N LEU A 301 -20.10 6.90 -8.18
CA LEU A 301 -21.51 6.59 -8.37
C LEU A 301 -22.40 7.34 -7.36
N GLU A 302 -21.96 7.42 -6.10
CA GLU A 302 -22.64 8.21 -5.06
C GLU A 302 -22.59 9.72 -5.37
N ALA A 303 -21.45 10.24 -5.83
CA ALA A 303 -21.28 11.67 -6.14
C ALA A 303 -22.13 12.12 -7.35
N CYS A 304 -22.18 11.31 -8.41
CA CYS A 304 -23.06 11.55 -9.56
C CYS A 304 -24.54 11.60 -9.14
N ARG A 305 -24.96 10.70 -8.23
CA ARG A 305 -26.32 10.72 -7.70
C ARG A 305 -26.58 11.98 -6.87
N GLY A 306 -25.58 12.42 -6.12
CA GLY A 306 -25.58 13.64 -5.31
C GLY A 306 -25.57 14.97 -6.06
N GLY A 307 -25.51 14.95 -7.40
CA GLY A 307 -25.40 16.16 -8.22
C GLY A 307 -23.99 16.77 -8.24
N SER A 308 -23.01 16.16 -7.58
CA SER A 308 -21.61 16.59 -7.54
C SER A 308 -20.75 15.65 -8.39
N ALA A 309 -20.88 15.75 -9.71
CA ALA A 309 -20.19 14.83 -10.62
C ALA A 309 -18.69 15.09 -10.76
N GLY A 310 -18.21 16.28 -10.41
CA GLY A 310 -16.79 16.62 -10.43
C GLY A 310 -15.98 15.63 -9.57
N PRO A 311 -15.06 14.85 -10.15
CA PRO A 311 -14.25 13.92 -9.37
C PRO A 311 -13.14 14.63 -8.58
N VAL A 312 -12.79 15.85 -8.98
CA VAL A 312 -11.62 16.63 -8.52
C VAL A 312 -12.04 18.08 -8.38
N GLU A 313 -11.62 18.73 -7.29
CA GLU A 313 -11.80 20.17 -7.12
C GLU A 313 -10.94 20.87 -8.20
N PRO A 314 -11.48 21.85 -8.94
CA PRO A 314 -10.68 22.61 -9.89
C PRO A 314 -9.46 23.19 -9.16
N ASP A 315 -8.28 22.98 -9.72
CA ASP A 315 -7.07 23.62 -9.22
C ASP A 315 -7.27 25.14 -9.31
N PRO A 316 -7.26 25.88 -8.19
CA PRO A 316 -7.39 27.34 -8.24
C PRO A 316 -6.25 28.00 -9.03
N GLY A 317 -5.17 27.25 -9.31
CA GLY A 317 -3.95 27.77 -9.91
C GLY A 317 -3.20 28.67 -8.93
N PRO A 318 -1.95 29.05 -9.26
CA PRO A 318 -1.32 30.16 -8.55
C PRO A 318 -2.18 31.41 -8.75
N THR A 319 -2.41 32.16 -7.68
CA THR A 319 -3.04 33.48 -7.85
C THR A 319 -2.13 34.34 -8.74
N ALA A 320 -2.68 35.31 -9.47
CA ALA A 320 -1.88 36.24 -10.26
C ALA A 320 -0.84 37.02 -9.43
N GLU A 321 -0.93 36.97 -8.10
CA GLU A 321 0.04 37.49 -7.14
C GLU A 321 1.20 36.51 -6.90
N GLU A 322 0.95 35.20 -6.80
CA GLU A 322 1.98 34.16 -6.66
C GLU A 322 2.81 33.97 -7.93
N GLU A 323 2.20 34.13 -9.12
CA GLU A 323 2.91 34.09 -10.40
C GLU A 323 3.83 35.31 -10.60
N ARG A 324 3.57 36.40 -9.86
CA ARG A 324 4.36 37.64 -9.88
C ARG A 324 5.53 37.66 -8.90
N GLU A 325 5.66 36.69 -8.00
CA GLU A 325 6.86 36.54 -7.19
C GLU A 325 7.98 35.94 -8.06
N PRO A 326 8.99 36.71 -8.49
CA PRO A 326 10.10 36.13 -9.22
C PRO A 326 10.99 35.47 -8.16
N LEU A 327 10.66 34.23 -7.77
CA LEU A 327 11.51 33.36 -6.96
C LEU A 327 12.94 33.28 -7.55
N VAL A 328 13.04 33.39 -8.88
CA VAL A 328 14.31 33.47 -9.62
C VAL A 328 15.05 34.79 -9.39
N GLY A 329 14.33 35.91 -9.22
CA GLY A 329 14.92 37.23 -8.97
C GLY A 329 15.47 37.38 -7.56
N ALA A 330 14.75 36.90 -6.55
CA ALA A 330 15.18 36.96 -5.15
C ALA A 330 16.40 36.05 -4.89
N VAL A 331 16.38 34.81 -5.41
CA VAL A 331 17.51 33.88 -5.29
C VAL A 331 18.70 34.37 -6.14
N GLY A 332 18.46 34.87 -7.35
CA GLY A 332 19.51 35.44 -8.20
C GLY A 332 20.18 36.67 -7.57
N ALA A 333 19.41 37.55 -6.93
CA ALA A 333 19.94 38.71 -6.23
C ALA A 333 20.78 38.33 -4.99
N ALA A 334 20.31 37.35 -4.21
CA ALA A 334 21.02 36.83 -3.05
C ALA A 334 22.35 36.15 -3.44
N VAL A 335 22.33 35.30 -4.47
CA VAL A 335 23.54 34.65 -5.01
C VAL A 335 24.50 35.70 -5.57
N GLY A 336 24.00 36.67 -6.34
CA GLY A 336 24.83 37.76 -6.88
C GLY A 336 25.47 38.63 -5.79
N ALA A 337 24.78 38.88 -4.68
CA ALA A 337 25.34 39.58 -3.53
C ALA A 337 26.46 38.77 -2.85
N ALA A 338 26.23 37.48 -2.60
CA ALA A 338 27.22 36.58 -1.99
C ALA A 338 28.49 36.43 -2.85
N VAL A 339 28.34 36.31 -4.18
CA VAL A 339 29.47 36.23 -5.12
C VAL A 339 30.31 37.51 -5.09
N ARG A 340 29.66 38.68 -5.07
CA ARG A 340 30.36 39.97 -4.97
C ARG A 340 31.09 40.14 -3.64
N GLU A 341 30.52 39.66 -2.55
CA GLU A 341 31.13 39.70 -1.23
C GLU A 341 32.37 38.79 -1.16
N LEU A 342 32.26 37.55 -1.65
CA LEU A 342 33.37 36.62 -1.76
C LEU A 342 34.50 37.16 -2.64
N ALA A 343 34.17 37.81 -3.76
CA ALA A 343 35.16 38.45 -4.63
C ALA A 343 35.91 39.59 -3.91
N ARG A 344 35.21 40.40 -3.09
CA ARG A 344 35.82 41.46 -2.27
C ARG A 344 36.75 40.88 -1.21
N LEU A 345 36.33 39.83 -0.52
CA LEU A 345 37.14 39.15 0.50
C LEU A 345 38.39 38.52 -0.11
N TRP A 346 38.26 37.88 -1.27
CA TRP A 346 39.38 37.28 -1.99
C TRP A 346 40.39 38.34 -2.44
N ARG A 347 39.94 39.48 -2.99
CA ARG A 347 40.81 40.59 -3.39
C ARG A 347 41.57 41.18 -2.19
N ARG A 348 40.90 41.42 -1.06
CA ARG A 348 41.55 41.89 0.19
C ARG A 348 42.60 40.91 0.70
N ARG A 349 42.33 39.60 0.62
CA ARG A 349 43.28 38.56 1.05
C ARG A 349 44.51 38.50 0.16
N ARG A 350 44.35 38.76 -1.15
CA ARG A 350 45.46 38.84 -2.10
C ARG A 350 46.34 40.06 -1.84
N GLU A 351 45.73 41.25 -1.71
CA GLU A 351 46.45 42.48 -1.39
C GLU A 351 47.18 42.40 -0.03
N GLY A 352 46.58 41.73 0.97
CA GLY A 352 47.24 41.47 2.25
C GLY A 352 48.44 40.52 2.15
N ARG A 353 48.38 39.53 1.25
CA ARG A 353 49.48 38.58 1.00
C ARG A 353 50.64 39.26 0.26
N ASP A 354 50.33 40.12 -0.70
CA ASP A 354 51.34 40.87 -1.46
C ASP A 354 52.08 41.86 -0.54
N ARG A 355 51.37 42.57 0.35
CA ARG A 355 52.00 43.43 1.38
C ARG A 355 52.84 42.66 2.39
N ALA A 356 52.40 41.46 2.79
CA ALA A 356 53.18 40.60 3.68
C ALA A 356 54.46 40.07 3.00
N SER A 357 54.40 39.78 1.70
CA SER A 357 55.55 39.37 0.90
C SER A 357 56.58 40.50 0.74
N GLU A 358 56.12 41.74 0.46
CA GLU A 358 57.01 42.92 0.40
C GLU A 358 57.66 43.23 1.75
N ALA A 359 56.91 43.12 2.86
CA ALA A 359 57.45 43.30 4.20
C ALA A 359 58.47 42.21 4.58
N GLY A 360 58.25 40.96 4.14
CA GLY A 360 59.18 39.84 4.31
C GLY A 360 60.46 40.03 3.50
N SER A 361 60.36 40.49 2.25
CA SER A 361 61.50 40.82 1.39
C SER A 361 62.38 41.93 1.99
N ARG A 362 61.77 43.01 2.50
CA ARG A 362 62.52 44.10 3.16
C ARG A 362 63.24 43.65 4.43
N ARG A 363 62.62 42.79 5.25
CA ARG A 363 63.29 42.20 6.44
C ARG A 363 64.39 41.21 6.07
N GLY A 364 64.19 40.40 5.03
CA GLY A 364 65.22 39.48 4.52
C GLY A 364 66.44 40.22 3.95
N GLY A 365 66.22 41.30 3.20
CA GLY A 365 67.29 42.16 2.69
C GLY A 365 68.09 42.85 3.79
N ALA A 366 67.41 43.36 4.84
CA ALA A 366 68.08 43.95 6.00
C ALA A 366 68.91 42.92 6.80
N ALA A 367 68.41 41.69 6.96
CA ALA A 367 69.15 40.62 7.63
C ALA A 367 70.36 40.11 6.81
N ALA A 368 70.27 40.11 5.47
CA ALA A 368 71.39 39.80 4.59
C ALA A 368 72.48 40.89 4.61
N ALA A 369 72.09 42.17 4.62
CA ALA A 369 73.03 43.29 4.76
C ALA A 369 73.76 43.28 6.13
N ALA A 370 73.07 42.88 7.21
CA ALA A 370 73.69 42.73 8.52
C ALA A 370 74.69 41.55 8.61
N ARG A 371 74.49 40.47 7.83
CA ARG A 371 75.46 39.36 7.74
C ARG A 371 76.66 39.68 6.85
N GLY A 372 76.50 40.51 5.82
CA GLY A 372 77.61 41.00 4.99
C GLY A 372 78.61 41.83 5.80
N HIS A 373 78.13 42.71 6.67
CA HIS A 373 79.01 43.51 7.54
C HIS A 373 79.69 42.74 8.68
N ALA A 374 79.24 41.53 9.01
CA ALA A 374 79.90 40.67 9.99
C ALA A 374 81.01 39.78 9.38
N GLY A 375 80.97 39.54 8.06
CA GLY A 375 82.02 38.80 7.33
C GLY A 375 83.23 39.66 6.93
N GLU A 376 83.08 40.99 6.88
CA GLU A 376 84.12 41.94 6.45
C GLU A 376 84.95 42.53 7.62
N ARG A 377 84.78 42.01 8.84
CA ARG A 377 85.61 42.33 10.02
C ARG A 377 86.40 41.13 10.56
N ALA A 378 86.53 40.08 9.76
CA ALA A 378 87.42 38.94 9.99
C ALA A 378 88.17 38.62 8.68
N GLY A 379 89.10 39.50 8.33
CA GLY A 379 90.01 39.40 7.18
C GLY A 379 91.15 40.37 7.36
#